data_AF-A0AB73B7T6-F1
#
_entry.id   AF-A0AB73B7T6-F1
#
_cell.length_a   1.000
_cell.length_b   1.000
_cell.length_c   1.000
_cell.angle_alpha   90.00
_cell.angle_beta   90.00
_cell.angle_gamma   90.00
#
_symmetry.space_group_name_H-M   'P 1'
#
loop_
_entity.id
_entity.type
_entity.pdbx_description
1 polymer ?
#
loop_
_entity_poly.entity_id
_entity_poly.type
_entity_poly.pdbx_seq_one_letter_code
_entity_poly.pdbx_strand_id
1 'polypeptide(L)'
;MEDDGARSTLWAAFYIFFAAISLALTSSGAAGRMKISAFLIFGFFWLTFVYAPLAHWVFAISDLETGNVGGWMRDVLGFHDFTGGTAVHMNAGAMGLALAVILGPRSSTSMTRPHSLPLVLIGLGIIIAGWFGFNGGTQVAQTSSLPMSS
;
A
#
# COMPACT_ATOMS: atom_id res chain seq x y z
N MET A 1 23.73 -9.35 -16.73
CA MET A 1 24.30 -8.84 -15.46
C MET A 1 23.94 -7.37 -15.22
N GLU A 2 23.99 -6.46 -16.21
CA GLU A 2 23.42 -5.10 -16.08
C GLU A 2 21.88 -5.09 -15.97
N ASP A 3 21.20 -6.01 -16.68
CA ASP A 3 19.73 -6.05 -16.78
C ASP A 3 19.02 -6.46 -15.47
N ASP A 4 19.66 -7.28 -14.64
CA ASP A 4 19.06 -7.82 -13.42
C ASP A 4 18.94 -6.72 -12.33
N GLY A 5 19.92 -5.81 -12.28
CA GLY A 5 19.92 -4.64 -11.39
C GLY A 5 18.87 -3.59 -11.78
N ALA A 6 18.69 -3.33 -13.07
CA ALA A 6 17.67 -2.40 -13.56
C ALA A 6 16.25 -2.91 -13.27
N ARG A 7 16.01 -4.22 -13.51
CA ARG A 7 14.70 -4.85 -13.25
C ARG A 7 14.34 -4.88 -11.77
N SER A 8 15.29 -5.25 -10.90
CA SER A 8 15.07 -5.24 -9.44
C SER A 8 14.78 -3.83 -8.92
N THR A 9 15.48 -2.81 -9.42
CA THR A 9 15.23 -1.40 -9.07
C THR A 9 13.83 -0.95 -9.50
N LEU A 10 13.39 -1.34 -10.70
CA LEU A 10 12.04 -1.05 -11.20
C LEU A 10 10.95 -1.69 -10.32
N TRP A 11 11.12 -2.95 -9.92
CA TRP A 11 10.17 -3.61 -9.02
C TRP A 11 10.17 -3.03 -7.62
N ALA A 12 11.34 -2.66 -7.09
CA ALA A 12 11.42 -1.94 -5.83
C ALA A 12 10.65 -0.60 -5.90
N ALA A 13 10.84 0.17 -6.97
CA ALA A 13 10.09 1.41 -7.20
C ALA A 13 8.58 1.15 -7.31
N PHE A 14 8.17 0.07 -7.99
CA PHE A 14 6.77 -0.32 -8.09
C PHE A 14 6.14 -0.58 -6.71
N TYR A 15 6.80 -1.34 -5.84
CA TYR A 15 6.30 -1.62 -4.48
C TYR A 15 6.41 -0.41 -3.53
N ILE A 16 7.29 0.57 -3.79
CA ILE A 16 7.29 1.85 -3.08
C ILE A 16 5.96 2.60 -3.32
N PHE A 17 5.36 2.51 -4.52
CA PHE A 17 4.04 3.11 -4.76
C PHE A 17 2.93 2.46 -3.92
N PHE A 18 3.03 1.15 -3.62
CA PHE A 18 2.08 0.47 -2.73
C PHE A 18 2.15 1.04 -1.32
N ALA A 19 3.37 1.26 -0.81
CA ALA A 19 3.59 1.89 0.47
C ALA A 19 3.04 3.33 0.50
N ALA A 20 3.30 4.10 -0.56
CA ALA A 20 2.83 5.48 -0.68
C ALA A 20 1.29 5.58 -0.69
N ILE A 21 0.60 4.73 -1.48
CA ILE A 21 -0.87 4.67 -1.54
C ILE A 21 -1.45 4.24 -0.18
N SER A 22 -0.83 3.25 0.48
CA SER A 22 -1.26 2.80 1.82
C SER A 22 -1.21 3.93 2.85
N LEU A 23 -0.14 4.74 2.82
CA LEU A 23 -0.02 5.91 3.70
C LEU A 23 -1.04 6.99 3.32
N ALA A 24 -1.27 7.23 2.03
CA ALA A 24 -2.28 8.18 1.54
C ALA A 24 -3.70 7.78 1.98
N LEU A 25 -4.05 6.49 1.92
CA LEU A 25 -5.31 5.95 2.43
C LEU A 25 -5.44 6.15 3.94
N THR A 26 -4.38 5.86 4.68
CA THR A 26 -4.33 6.07 6.15
C THR A 26 -4.56 7.53 6.53
N SER A 27 -4.14 8.48 5.69
CA SER A 27 -4.34 9.92 5.92
C SER A 27 -5.83 10.33 6.02
N SER A 28 -6.75 9.53 5.46
CA SER A 28 -8.19 9.81 5.51
C SER A 28 -8.73 9.97 6.95
N GLY A 29 -8.21 9.20 7.90
CA GLY A 29 -8.55 9.32 9.32
C GLY A 29 -7.94 10.54 10.02
N ALA A 30 -6.78 10.99 9.54
CA ALA A 30 -6.04 12.13 10.09
C ALA A 30 -6.46 13.49 9.51
N ALA A 31 -7.15 13.49 8.36
CA ALA A 31 -7.44 14.67 7.58
C ALA A 31 -8.12 15.77 8.42
N GLY A 32 -7.50 16.95 8.48
CA GLY A 32 -8.01 18.12 9.20
C GLY A 32 -8.08 17.96 10.73
N ARG A 33 -7.42 16.95 11.30
CA ARG A 33 -7.41 16.68 12.76
C ARG A 33 -5.99 16.50 13.32
N MET A 34 -5.00 16.24 12.48
CA MET A 34 -3.61 16.09 12.88
C MET A 34 -2.71 17.11 12.17
N LYS A 35 -1.68 17.61 12.86
CA LYS A 35 -0.64 18.45 12.25
C LYS A 35 0.13 17.65 11.20
N ILE A 36 0.54 18.28 10.11
CA ILE A 36 1.30 17.59 9.04
C ILE A 36 2.61 16.99 9.56
N SER A 37 3.33 17.70 10.45
CA SER A 37 4.56 17.19 11.05
C SER A 37 4.33 15.93 11.89
N ALA A 38 3.26 15.91 12.69
CA ALA A 38 2.86 14.72 13.45
C ALA A 38 2.45 13.57 12.51
N PHE A 39 1.76 13.85 11.41
CA PHE A 39 1.41 12.86 10.39
C PHE A 39 2.64 12.25 9.71
N LEU A 40 3.65 13.06 9.39
CA LEU A 40 4.87 12.55 8.75
C LEU A 40 5.65 11.62 9.69
N ILE A 41 5.81 11.99 10.96
CA ILE A 41 6.47 11.16 11.97
C ILE A 41 5.69 9.86 12.19
N PHE A 42 4.37 9.97 12.36
CA PHE A 42 3.49 8.80 12.45
C PHE A 42 3.62 7.90 11.20
N GLY A 43 3.60 8.49 10.01
CA GLY A 43 3.68 7.77 8.74
C GLY A 43 4.98 7.00 8.59
N PHE A 44 6.11 7.60 8.99
CA PHE A 44 7.40 6.91 9.03
C PHE A 44 7.33 5.67 9.92
N PHE A 45 6.88 5.82 11.17
CA PHE A 45 6.78 4.70 12.11
C PHE A 45 5.78 3.64 11.68
N TRP A 46 4.62 4.04 11.16
CA TRP A 46 3.61 3.12 10.67
C TRP A 46 4.10 2.34 9.45
N LEU A 47 4.80 3.00 8.52
CA LEU A 47 5.39 2.32 7.37
C LEU A 47 6.43 1.28 7.81
N THR A 48 7.30 1.63 8.75
CA THR A 48 8.37 0.74 9.23
C THR A 48 7.84 -0.42 10.07
N PHE A 49 6.93 -0.16 11.01
CA PHE A 49 6.55 -1.14 12.03
C PHE A 49 5.24 -1.87 11.75
N VAL A 50 4.39 -1.36 10.85
CA VAL A 50 3.09 -1.97 10.54
C VAL A 50 3.05 -2.41 9.09
N TYR A 51 3.27 -1.48 8.15
CA TYR A 51 3.17 -1.79 6.73
C TYR A 51 4.28 -2.75 6.25
N ALA A 52 5.55 -2.48 6.56
CA ALA A 52 6.66 -3.30 6.05
C ALA A 52 6.59 -4.77 6.53
N PRO A 53 6.32 -5.08 7.82
CA PRO A 53 6.13 -6.46 8.26
C PRO A 53 4.94 -7.14 7.59
N LEU A 54 3.79 -6.47 7.48
CA LEU A 54 2.61 -7.02 6.79
C LEU A 54 2.87 -7.27 5.31
N ALA A 55 3.51 -6.32 4.62
CA ALA A 55 3.89 -6.46 3.22
C ALA A 55 4.86 -7.63 3.02
N HIS A 56 5.82 -7.82 3.93
CA HIS A 56 6.70 -8.98 3.91
C HIS A 56 5.92 -10.29 4.10
N TRP A 57 5.02 -10.36 5.08
CA TRP A 57 4.23 -11.59 5.31
C TRP A 57 3.33 -11.99 4.13
N VAL A 58 2.82 -11.01 3.39
CA VAL A 58 1.85 -11.21 2.30
C VAL A 58 2.53 -11.38 0.94
N PHE A 59 3.60 -10.62 0.65
CA PHE A 59 4.20 -10.56 -0.68
C PHE A 59 5.55 -11.24 -0.82
N ALA A 60 6.32 -11.44 0.27
CA ALA A 60 7.62 -12.06 0.15
C ALA A 60 7.46 -13.55 -0.16
N ILE A 61 8.17 -14.00 -1.20
CA ILE A 61 8.20 -15.39 -1.64
C ILE A 61 9.54 -15.98 -1.19
N SER A 62 9.49 -17.20 -0.65
CA SER A 62 10.72 -17.93 -0.33
C SER A 62 11.50 -18.22 -1.60
N ASP A 63 12.80 -17.93 -1.56
CA ASP A 63 13.71 -18.20 -2.65
C ASP A 63 14.84 -19.10 -2.14
N LEU A 64 14.89 -20.31 -2.69
CA LEU A 64 15.83 -21.35 -2.33
C LEU A 64 17.24 -21.07 -2.89
N GLU A 65 17.39 -20.27 -3.94
CA GLU A 65 18.69 -19.91 -4.50
C GLU A 65 19.35 -18.79 -3.70
N THR A 66 18.58 -17.80 -3.24
CA THR A 66 19.10 -16.69 -2.41
C THR A 66 19.06 -16.99 -0.91
N GLY A 67 18.38 -18.06 -0.49
CA GLY A 67 18.17 -18.40 0.92
C GLY A 67 17.20 -17.45 1.63
N ASN A 68 16.43 -16.65 0.88
CA ASN A 68 15.47 -15.71 1.43
C ASN A 68 14.25 -16.46 1.98
N VAL A 69 13.93 -16.24 3.25
CA VAL A 69 12.71 -16.76 3.87
C VAL A 69 11.57 -15.80 3.54
N GLY A 70 10.57 -16.28 2.82
CA GLY A 70 9.40 -15.50 2.45
C GLY A 70 8.42 -15.31 3.60
N GLY A 71 7.31 -14.67 3.27
CA GLY A 71 6.27 -14.32 4.22
C GLY A 71 5.48 -15.54 4.64
N TRP A 72 5.27 -15.73 5.95
CA TRP A 72 4.56 -16.90 6.44
C TRP A 72 3.10 -16.99 5.91
N MET A 73 2.40 -15.87 5.69
CA MET A 73 1.05 -15.92 5.10
C MET A 73 1.13 -16.40 3.65
N ARG A 74 2.13 -15.93 2.90
CA ARG A 74 2.33 -16.33 1.51
C ARG A 74 2.70 -17.81 1.40
N ASP A 75 3.71 -18.24 2.14
CA ASP A 75 4.37 -19.54 1.94
C ASP A 75 3.79 -20.67 2.80
N VAL A 76 3.35 -20.38 4.03
CA VAL A 76 2.83 -21.40 4.96
C VAL A 76 1.33 -21.56 4.84
N LEU A 77 0.59 -20.44 4.75
CA LEU A 77 -0.88 -20.49 4.60
C LEU A 77 -1.34 -20.63 3.15
N GLY A 78 -0.44 -20.46 2.17
CA GLY A 78 -0.83 -20.38 0.76
C GLY A 78 -1.78 -19.21 0.51
N PHE A 79 -1.63 -18.09 1.23
CA PHE A 79 -2.49 -16.94 1.07
C PHE A 79 -2.15 -16.20 -0.24
N HIS A 80 -3.15 -15.98 -1.08
CA HIS A 80 -3.00 -15.33 -2.38
C HIS A 80 -3.63 -13.94 -2.36
N ASP A 81 -2.82 -12.93 -2.07
CA ASP A 81 -3.19 -11.53 -2.25
C ASP A 81 -2.30 -10.90 -3.32
N PHE A 82 -2.87 -10.78 -4.52
CA PHE A 82 -2.16 -10.35 -5.72
C PHE A 82 -1.88 -8.86 -5.77
N THR A 83 -2.82 -8.05 -5.25
CA THR A 83 -2.79 -6.58 -5.37
C THR A 83 -2.80 -5.88 -4.03
N GLY A 84 -2.63 -6.58 -2.91
CA GLY A 84 -2.59 -5.96 -1.59
C GLY A 84 -3.97 -5.58 -1.07
N GLY A 85 -4.99 -6.41 -1.32
CA GLY A 85 -6.26 -6.29 -0.62
C GLY A 85 -6.09 -6.25 0.91
N THR A 86 -5.22 -7.11 1.47
CA THR A 86 -4.88 -7.09 2.90
C THR A 86 -3.84 -6.04 3.23
N ALA A 87 -2.67 -6.11 2.58
CA ALA A 87 -1.50 -5.33 2.97
C ALA A 87 -1.67 -3.82 2.75
N VAL A 88 -2.43 -3.42 1.71
CA VAL A 88 -2.68 -2.02 1.35
C VAL A 88 -4.04 -1.57 1.85
N HIS A 89 -5.14 -2.19 1.38
CA HIS A 89 -6.48 -1.62 1.55
C HIS A 89 -7.06 -1.83 2.94
N MET A 90 -7.11 -3.09 3.41
CA MET A 90 -7.65 -3.39 4.74
C MET A 90 -6.76 -2.84 5.85
N ASN A 91 -5.45 -2.96 5.71
CA ASN A 91 -4.49 -2.41 6.67
C ASN A 91 -4.61 -0.88 6.80
N ALA A 92 -4.58 -0.15 5.68
CA ALA A 92 -4.72 1.31 5.71
C ALA A 92 -6.12 1.76 6.15
N GLY A 93 -7.17 1.02 5.77
CA GLY A 93 -8.54 1.27 6.21
C GLY A 93 -8.71 1.10 7.72
N ALA A 94 -8.16 0.02 8.29
CA ALA A 94 -8.16 -0.22 9.72
C ALA A 94 -7.37 0.86 10.48
N MET A 95 -6.20 1.25 9.98
CA MET A 95 -5.42 2.34 10.59
C MET A 95 -6.14 3.69 10.48
N GLY A 96 -6.75 3.99 9.33
CA GLY A 96 -7.56 5.20 9.14
C GLY A 96 -8.72 5.26 10.12
N LEU A 97 -9.41 4.14 10.34
CA LEU A 97 -10.46 4.04 11.36
C LEU A 97 -9.90 4.25 12.78
N ALA A 98 -8.78 3.60 13.12
CA ALA A 98 -8.14 3.76 14.42
C ALA A 98 -7.73 5.22 14.68
N LEU A 99 -7.15 5.90 13.69
CA LEU A 99 -6.84 7.33 13.77
C LEU A 99 -8.11 8.18 13.96
N ALA A 100 -9.18 7.87 13.23
CA ALA A 100 -10.43 8.62 13.34
C ALA A 100 -11.07 8.48 14.74
N VAL A 101 -10.92 7.31 15.38
CA VAL A 101 -11.39 7.07 16.76
C VAL A 101 -10.50 7.79 17.76
N ILE A 102 -9.17 7.67 17.66
CA ILE A 102 -8.21 8.26 18.61
C ILE A 102 -8.23 9.80 18.56
N LEU A 103 -8.28 10.39 17.36
CA LEU A 103 -8.31 11.84 17.19
C LEU A 103 -9.67 12.44 17.53
N GLY A 104 -10.72 11.61 17.63
CA GLY A 104 -12.07 12.03 17.96
C GLY A 104 -12.79 12.78 16.82
N PRO A 105 -14.04 13.22 17.09
CA PRO A 105 -14.87 13.94 16.12
C PRO A 105 -14.34 15.36 15.87
N ARG A 106 -14.66 15.91 14.70
CA ARG A 106 -14.41 17.32 14.40
C ARG A 106 -15.33 18.21 15.24
N SER A 107 -14.82 19.37 15.67
CA SER A 107 -15.58 20.37 16.45
C SER A 107 -16.84 20.86 15.73
N SER A 108 -16.79 20.96 14.39
CA SER A 108 -17.95 21.22 13.54
C SER A 108 -18.42 19.92 12.88
N THR A 109 -19.67 19.53 13.14
CA THR A 109 -20.35 18.40 12.52
C THR A 109 -21.19 18.81 11.31
N SER A 110 -21.13 20.07 10.87
CA SER A 110 -21.93 20.51 9.73
C SER A 110 -21.50 19.74 8.48
N MET A 111 -22.49 19.21 7.76
CA MET A 111 -22.28 18.48 6.51
C MET A 111 -21.57 19.43 5.54
N THR A 112 -20.27 19.24 5.37
CA THR A 112 -19.45 20.09 4.53
C THR A 112 -19.67 19.64 3.09
N ARG A 113 -20.38 20.47 2.31
CA ARG A 113 -20.53 20.25 0.87
C ARG A 113 -19.13 20.18 0.24
N PRO A 114 -18.88 19.27 -0.73
CA PRO A 114 -17.62 19.23 -1.44
C PRO A 114 -17.28 20.62 -2.00
N HIS A 115 -16.08 21.11 -1.72
CA HIS A 115 -15.65 22.43 -2.18
C HIS A 115 -15.59 22.54 -3.71
N SER A 116 -15.43 21.40 -4.40
CA SER A 116 -15.44 21.29 -5.86
C SER A 116 -15.79 19.86 -6.31
N LEU A 117 -16.97 19.67 -6.91
CA LEU A 117 -17.35 18.39 -7.55
C LEU A 117 -16.46 18.03 -8.75
N PRO A 118 -16.08 18.97 -9.65
CA PRO A 118 -15.17 18.65 -10.75
C PRO A 118 -13.83 18.07 -10.27
N LEU A 119 -13.25 18.61 -9.18
CA LEU A 119 -11.99 18.09 -8.64
C LEU A 119 -12.12 16.67 -8.10
N VAL A 120 -13.25 16.34 -7.48
CA VAL A 120 -13.55 14.97 -7.02
C VAL A 120 -13.62 14.01 -8.21
N LEU A 121 -14.29 14.41 -9.31
CA LEU A 121 -14.40 13.57 -10.51
C LEU A 121 -13.06 13.38 -11.22
N ILE A 122 -12.21 14.42 -11.28
CA ILE A 122 -10.84 14.30 -11.79
C ILE A 122 -10.03 13.33 -10.92
N GLY A 123 -10.11 13.49 -9.60
CA GLY A 123 -9.44 12.58 -8.66
C GLY A 123 -9.88 11.12 -8.83
N LEU A 124 -11.20 10.89 -8.97
CA LEU A 124 -11.75 9.56 -9.24
C LEU A 124 -11.21 8.98 -10.56
N GLY A 125 -11.16 9.78 -11.63
CA GLY A 125 -10.59 9.37 -12.91
C GLY A 125 -9.12 8.94 -12.80
N ILE A 126 -8.32 9.71 -12.05
CA ILE A 126 -6.92 9.39 -11.77
C ILE A 126 -6.80 8.09 -10.96
N ILE A 127 -7.65 7.89 -9.95
CA ILE A 127 -7.66 6.66 -9.14
C ILE A 127 -7.98 5.46 -10.00
N ILE A 128 -9.02 5.53 -10.84
CA ILE A 128 -9.40 4.43 -11.75
C ILE A 128 -8.27 4.11 -12.73
N ALA A 129 -7.67 5.13 -13.34
CA ALA A 129 -6.54 4.93 -14.24
C ALA A 129 -5.34 4.29 -13.52
N GLY A 130 -5.01 4.78 -12.33
CA GLY A 130 -3.96 4.20 -11.48
C GLY A 130 -4.26 2.76 -11.06
N TRP A 131 -5.54 2.43 -10.82
CA TRP A 131 -5.98 1.09 -10.46
C TRP A 131 -5.64 0.07 -11.54
N PHE A 132 -5.84 0.40 -12.82
CA PHE A 132 -5.44 -0.50 -13.91
C PHE A 132 -3.93 -0.76 -13.94
N GLY A 133 -3.11 0.27 -13.74
CA GLY A 133 -1.65 0.11 -13.65
C GLY A 133 -1.21 -0.73 -12.45
N PHE A 134 -1.90 -0.58 -11.32
CA PHE A 134 -1.62 -1.31 -10.09
C PHE A 134 -1.95 -2.81 -10.20
N ASN A 135 -3.09 -3.16 -10.83
CA ASN A 135 -3.49 -4.56 -11.04
C ASN A 135 -2.70 -5.22 -12.18
N GLY A 136 -2.46 -4.50 -13.29
CA GLY A 136 -1.66 -5.04 -14.40
C GLY A 136 -0.19 -5.19 -14.02
N GLY A 137 0.39 -4.19 -13.36
CA GLY A 137 1.80 -4.18 -12.96
C GLY A 137 2.16 -5.28 -11.97
N THR A 138 1.28 -5.60 -11.03
CA THR A 138 1.50 -6.70 -10.07
C THR A 138 1.54 -8.06 -10.74
N GLN A 139 0.67 -8.30 -11.72
CA GLN A 139 0.68 -9.54 -12.48
C GLN A 139 2.00 -9.72 -13.23
N VAL A 140 2.52 -8.65 -13.84
CA VAL A 140 3.83 -8.68 -14.52
C VAL A 140 4.96 -8.90 -13.53
N ALA A 141 4.94 -8.21 -12.38
CA ALA A 141 5.95 -8.36 -11.32
C ALA A 141 6.07 -9.81 -10.85
N GLN A 142 4.93 -10.43 -10.56
CA GLN A 142 4.87 -11.81 -10.07
C GLN A 142 5.27 -12.84 -11.14
N THR A 143 4.78 -12.67 -12.38
CA THR A 143 5.16 -13.59 -13.47
C THR A 143 6.67 -13.52 -13.74
N SER A 144 7.27 -12.34 -13.60
CA SER A 144 8.70 -12.15 -13.81
C SER A 144 9.60 -12.62 -12.65
N SER A 145 9.01 -12.97 -11.49
CA SER A 145 9.74 -13.43 -10.30
C SER A 145 9.61 -14.93 -10.05
N LEU A 146 8.78 -15.64 -10.83
CA LEU A 146 8.71 -17.10 -10.81
C LEU A 146 9.74 -17.70 -11.78
N PRO A 147 10.42 -18.81 -11.43
CA PRO A 147 11.19 -19.59 -12.40
C PRO A 147 10.24 -20.04 -13.51
N MET A 148 10.61 -19.86 -14.78
CA MET A 148 9.80 -20.38 -15.88
C MET A 148 9.77 -21.91 -15.77
N SER A 149 8.62 -22.47 -15.37
CA SER A 149 8.40 -23.91 -15.44
C SER A 149 8.43 -24.33 -16.92
N SER A 150 9.44 -25.12 -17.29
CA SER A 150 9.51 -25.87 -18.55
C SER A 150 8.36 -26.88 -18.65
#